data_AF-A0A3P6F7G8-F1
#
_entry.id   AF-A0A3P6F7G8-F1
#
_cell.length_a   1.000
_cell.length_b   1.000
_cell.length_c   1.000
_cell.angle_alpha   90.00
_cell.angle_beta   90.00
_cell.angle_gamma   90.00
#
_symmetry.space_group_name_H-M   'P 1'
#
loop_
_entity.id
_entity.type
_entity.pdbx_description
1 polymer ?
#
loop_
_entity_poly.entity_id
_entity_poly.type
_entity_poly.pdbx_seq_one_letter_code
_entity_poly.pdbx_strand_id
1 'polypeptide(L)'
;MGKGRMLQYDTAVDDCYKDGMPKWLSDEELASDDKKNYVVQESEWQKNDWLHLFTEIAFYSKTNNVLTAPPPLEIKKVVVVTKEDTEEGHEKLKAHNAIFYVSYKYNGESSEWARDHKAVIRKTMDRKPGHIYLEVVAAE
;
A
#
# COMPACT_ATOMS: atom_id res chain seq x y z
N MET A 1 -19.35 0.04 39.04
CA MET A 1 -19.02 -0.97 38.01
C MET A 1 -19.66 -0.55 36.70
N GLY A 2 -18.95 0.21 35.87
CA GLY A 2 -19.39 0.52 34.51
C GLY A 2 -18.63 -0.39 33.55
N LYS A 3 -19.31 -1.36 32.92
CA LYS A 3 -18.74 -2.07 31.78
C LYS A 3 -18.69 -1.07 30.62
N GLY A 4 -17.53 -0.45 30.42
CA GLY A 4 -17.23 0.28 29.20
C GLY A 4 -17.44 -0.66 28.02
N ARG A 5 -18.28 -0.26 27.07
CA ARG A 5 -18.42 -0.94 25.79
C ARG A 5 -17.05 -0.87 25.10
N MET A 6 -16.30 -1.96 25.20
CA MET A 6 -15.16 -2.23 24.34
C MET A 6 -15.75 -2.34 22.92
N LEU A 7 -15.49 -1.32 22.11
CA LEU A 7 -16.07 -1.18 20.80
C LEU A 7 -15.66 -2.39 19.94
N GLN A 8 -16.62 -2.98 19.21
CA GLN A 8 -16.44 -4.08 18.24
C GLN A 8 -15.57 -3.69 17.01
N TYR A 9 -14.56 -2.82 17.16
CA TYR A 9 -13.63 -2.51 16.07
C TYR A 9 -12.63 -3.64 15.83
N ASP A 10 -12.31 -4.40 16.88
CA ASP A 10 -11.18 -5.34 16.87
C ASP A 10 -11.48 -6.66 16.15
N THR A 11 -12.71 -6.92 15.68
CA THR A 11 -13.07 -8.22 15.08
C THR A 11 -13.25 -8.18 13.56
N ALA A 12 -13.18 -6.99 12.94
CA ALA A 12 -13.46 -6.82 11.51
C ALA A 12 -12.21 -6.90 10.61
N VAL A 13 -11.06 -6.48 11.12
CA VAL A 13 -9.76 -6.53 10.42
C VAL A 13 -9.02 -7.78 10.90
N ASP A 14 -8.45 -8.55 9.97
CA ASP A 14 -7.68 -9.75 10.30
C ASP A 14 -6.42 -9.39 11.09
N ASP A 15 -6.05 -10.21 12.08
CA ASP A 15 -4.90 -9.98 12.95
C ASP A 15 -3.58 -9.80 12.17
N CYS A 16 -3.45 -10.43 10.99
CA CYS A 16 -2.25 -10.26 10.15
C CYS A 16 -2.04 -8.83 9.62
N TYR A 17 -3.06 -7.98 9.71
CA TYR A 17 -2.96 -6.55 9.37
C TYR A 17 -2.90 -5.65 10.61
N LYS A 18 -2.92 -6.22 11.83
CA LYS A 18 -2.82 -5.47 13.09
C LYS A 18 -1.40 -5.39 13.65
N ASP A 19 -0.51 -6.24 13.16
CA ASP A 19 0.90 -6.22 13.54
C ASP A 19 1.62 -4.95 13.06
N GLY A 20 2.88 -4.77 13.46
CA GLY A 20 3.72 -3.68 12.97
C GLY A 20 3.79 -3.66 11.43
N MET A 21 4.06 -2.48 10.86
CA MET A 21 4.17 -2.33 9.41
C MET A 21 5.28 -3.25 8.86
N PRO A 22 5.02 -4.06 7.81
CA PRO A 22 6.04 -4.92 7.25
C PRO A 22 7.19 -4.11 6.66
N LYS A 23 8.38 -4.70 6.69
CA LYS A 23 9.56 -4.15 6.03
C LYS A 23 9.45 -4.36 4.52
N TRP A 24 10.20 -3.56 3.77
CA TRP A 24 10.40 -3.83 2.35
C TRP A 24 11.02 -5.22 2.15
N LEU A 25 10.52 -5.97 1.18
CA LEU A 25 10.94 -7.33 0.84
C LEU A 25 11.99 -7.33 -0.28
N SER A 26 12.78 -8.40 -0.38
CA SER A 26 13.72 -8.58 -1.49
C SER A 26 12.99 -8.76 -2.82
N ASP A 27 13.67 -8.57 -3.95
CA ASP A 27 13.05 -8.78 -5.26
C ASP A 27 12.65 -10.24 -5.49
N GLU A 28 13.40 -11.19 -4.92
CA GLU A 28 13.07 -12.62 -4.94
C GLU A 28 11.82 -12.93 -4.12
N GLU A 29 11.69 -12.34 -2.93
CA GLU A 29 10.49 -12.48 -2.09
C GLU A 29 9.27 -11.87 -2.77
N LEU A 30 9.41 -10.71 -3.39
CA LEU A 30 8.34 -10.03 -4.12
C LEU A 30 7.94 -10.74 -5.42
N ALA A 31 8.87 -11.49 -6.03
CA ALA A 31 8.62 -12.28 -7.24
C ALA A 31 8.18 -13.73 -6.92
N SER A 32 8.06 -14.08 -5.63
CA SER A 32 7.57 -15.39 -5.21
C SER A 32 6.20 -15.68 -5.81
N ASP A 33 6.04 -16.88 -6.36
CA ASP A 33 4.77 -17.42 -6.87
C ASP A 33 4.01 -18.18 -5.77
N ASP A 34 4.27 -17.87 -4.50
CA ASP A 34 3.33 -18.24 -3.46
C ASP A 34 2.08 -17.37 -3.66
N LYS A 35 0.94 -18.00 -3.95
CA LYS A 35 -0.37 -17.45 -4.39
C LYS A 35 -0.92 -16.22 -3.65
N LYS A 36 -0.21 -15.72 -2.65
CA LYS A 36 -0.43 -14.50 -1.87
C LYS A 36 0.10 -13.25 -2.56
N ASN A 37 1.18 -13.37 -3.32
CA ASN A 37 1.82 -12.26 -4.01
C ASN A 37 1.30 -12.13 -5.44
N TYR A 38 1.11 -10.89 -5.88
CA TYR A 38 0.83 -10.60 -7.27
C TYR A 38 1.62 -9.39 -7.74
N VAL A 39 2.50 -9.63 -8.71
CA VAL A 39 3.18 -8.57 -9.46
C VAL A 39 2.17 -7.99 -10.44
N VAL A 40 1.71 -6.79 -10.14
CA VAL A 40 0.70 -6.09 -10.93
C VAL A 40 1.29 -5.75 -12.30
N GLN A 41 0.51 -5.80 -13.37
CA GLN A 41 0.99 -5.40 -14.70
C GLN A 41 0.92 -3.88 -14.87
N GLU A 42 1.77 -3.33 -15.74
CA GLU A 42 1.79 -1.89 -15.99
C GLU A 42 0.44 -1.33 -16.45
N SER A 43 -0.20 -2.06 -17.36
CA SER A 43 -1.52 -1.69 -17.87
C SER A 43 -2.63 -1.73 -16.82
N GLU A 44 -2.41 -2.42 -15.69
CA GLU A 44 -3.39 -2.51 -14.60
C GLU A 44 -3.18 -1.38 -13.61
N TRP A 45 -1.95 -1.11 -13.17
CA TRP A 45 -1.76 -0.01 -12.21
C TRP A 45 -2.04 1.35 -12.84
N GLN A 46 -1.81 1.52 -14.15
CA GLN A 46 -2.21 2.74 -14.89
C GLN A 46 -3.73 2.95 -14.96
N LYS A 47 -4.54 1.88 -14.83
CA LYS A 47 -6.01 1.96 -14.81
C LYS A 47 -6.58 2.09 -13.40
N ASN A 48 -5.74 1.91 -12.37
CA ASN A 48 -6.12 1.94 -10.97
C ASN A 48 -5.59 3.23 -10.34
N ASP A 49 -6.27 4.35 -10.58
CA ASP A 49 -5.85 5.69 -10.12
C ASP A 49 -5.56 5.78 -8.60
N TRP A 50 -6.21 4.94 -7.80
CA TRP A 50 -5.99 4.86 -6.36
C TRP A 50 -4.58 4.36 -5.99
N LEU A 51 -3.90 3.60 -6.85
CA LEU A 51 -2.49 3.23 -6.65
C LEU A 51 -1.58 4.44 -6.75
N HIS A 52 -1.85 5.35 -7.70
CA HIS A 52 -1.17 6.64 -7.76
C HIS A 52 -1.43 7.46 -6.49
N LEU A 53 -2.69 7.57 -6.04
CA LEU A 53 -3.03 8.25 -4.79
C LEU A 53 -2.30 7.68 -3.58
N PHE A 54 -2.22 6.35 -3.44
CA PHE A 54 -1.50 5.72 -2.33
C PHE A 54 0.01 6.02 -2.39
N THR A 55 0.57 6.05 -3.60
CA THR A 55 1.98 6.39 -3.81
C THR A 55 2.26 7.85 -3.44
N GLU A 56 1.36 8.76 -3.81
CA GLU A 56 1.44 10.17 -3.41
C GLU A 56 1.39 10.30 -1.88
N ILE A 57 0.44 9.65 -1.20
CA ILE A 57 0.34 9.67 0.27
C ILE A 57 1.66 9.19 0.91
N ALA A 58 2.25 8.11 0.39
CA ALA A 58 3.53 7.61 0.89
C ALA A 58 4.67 8.63 0.68
N PHE A 59 4.71 9.30 -0.46
CA PHE A 59 5.70 10.34 -0.73
C PHE A 59 5.50 11.59 0.15
N TYR A 60 4.26 12.04 0.35
CA TYR A 60 3.94 13.15 1.25
C TYR A 60 4.38 12.85 2.70
N SER A 61 4.16 11.61 3.15
CA SER A 61 4.62 11.16 4.46
C SER A 61 6.15 11.21 4.58
N LYS A 62 6.90 10.95 3.51
CA LYS A 62 8.38 11.05 3.49
C LYS A 62 8.86 12.50 3.51
N THR A 63 8.16 13.40 2.83
CA THR A 63 8.54 14.80 2.64
C THR A 63 8.02 15.75 3.71
N ASN A 64 7.45 15.23 4.80
CA ASN A 64 6.83 16.01 5.88
C ASN A 64 5.77 17.02 5.38
N ASN A 65 4.99 16.65 4.35
CA ASN A 65 3.90 17.46 3.79
C ASN A 65 4.31 18.84 3.23
N VAL A 66 5.54 19.00 2.76
CA VAL A 66 6.07 20.31 2.29
C VAL A 66 5.60 20.69 0.87
N LEU A 67 4.99 19.77 0.11
CA LEU A 67 4.69 19.98 -1.30
C LEU A 67 3.34 20.68 -1.54
N THR A 68 3.31 21.59 -2.50
CA THR A 68 2.19 22.49 -2.82
C THR A 68 1.35 22.04 -4.02
N ALA A 69 1.73 20.96 -4.69
CA ALA A 69 1.04 20.36 -5.83
C ALA A 69 1.28 18.84 -5.84
N PRO A 70 0.42 18.05 -6.52
CA PRO A 70 0.64 16.61 -6.70
C PRO A 70 2.05 16.34 -7.23
N PRO A 71 2.85 15.51 -6.54
CA PRO A 71 4.22 15.25 -6.95
C PRO A 71 4.23 14.52 -8.30
N PRO A 72 5.10 14.90 -9.25
CA PRO A 72 5.24 14.18 -10.51
C PRO A 72 5.94 12.82 -10.26
N LEU A 73 5.16 11.83 -9.85
CA LEU A 73 5.63 10.47 -9.54
C LEU A 73 5.41 9.52 -10.71
N GLU A 74 6.39 8.68 -10.95
CA GLU A 74 6.34 7.58 -11.92
C GLU A 74 6.44 6.25 -11.19
N ILE A 75 5.35 5.48 -11.17
CA ILE A 75 5.33 4.13 -10.58
C ILE A 75 6.13 3.19 -11.49
N LYS A 76 7.06 2.44 -10.88
CA LYS A 76 7.94 1.48 -11.57
C LYS A 76 7.56 0.02 -11.35
N LYS A 77 7.06 -0.32 -10.15
CA LYS A 77 6.67 -1.67 -9.78
C LYS A 77 5.61 -1.59 -8.68
N VAL A 78 4.60 -2.43 -8.77
CA VAL A 78 3.62 -2.66 -7.71
C VAL A 78 3.51 -4.15 -7.49
N VAL A 79 3.66 -4.56 -6.23
CA VAL A 79 3.33 -5.92 -5.79
C VAL A 79 2.27 -5.82 -4.72
N VAL A 80 1.16 -6.53 -4.90
CA VAL A 80 0.10 -6.63 -3.91
C VAL A 80 0.16 -7.98 -3.23
N VAL A 81 0.07 -7.96 -1.90
CA VAL A 81 0.09 -9.15 -1.04
C VAL A 81 -1.21 -9.21 -0.26
N THR A 82 -1.90 -10.33 -0.39
CA THR A 82 -3.14 -10.62 0.35
C THR A 82 -2.99 -11.90 1.14
N LYS A 83 -3.71 -12.02 2.27
CA LYS A 83 -3.81 -13.29 3.00
C LYS A 83 -4.61 -14.33 2.23
N GLU A 84 -5.64 -13.88 1.53
CA GLU A 84 -6.54 -14.73 0.76
C GLU A 84 -5.83 -15.25 -0.49
N ASP A 85 -5.80 -16.57 -0.64
CA ASP A 85 -5.39 -17.24 -1.87
C ASP A 85 -6.49 -17.03 -2.91
N THR A 86 -6.21 -16.20 -3.91
CA THR A 86 -7.09 -15.98 -5.06
C THR A 86 -6.46 -16.64 -6.26
N GLU A 87 -7.22 -17.40 -7.05
CA GLU A 87 -6.71 -18.05 -8.26
C GLU A 87 -6.27 -17.03 -9.31
N GLU A 88 -6.94 -15.87 -9.33
CA GLU A 88 -6.63 -14.76 -10.21
C GLU A 88 -5.89 -13.66 -9.42
N GLY A 89 -4.64 -13.40 -9.81
CA GLY A 89 -3.79 -12.44 -9.10
C GLY A 89 -4.32 -11.00 -9.13
N HIS A 90 -4.94 -10.58 -10.24
CA HIS A 90 -5.48 -9.22 -10.38
C HIS A 90 -6.66 -8.92 -9.44
N GLU A 91 -7.41 -9.93 -9.00
CA GLU A 91 -8.48 -9.77 -8.01
C GLU A 91 -7.94 -9.31 -6.65
N LYS A 92 -6.65 -9.53 -6.35
CA LYS A 92 -6.00 -9.03 -5.13
C LYS A 92 -5.98 -7.52 -5.05
N LEU A 93 -6.03 -6.79 -6.18
CA LEU A 93 -6.15 -5.34 -6.19
C LEU A 93 -7.46 -4.86 -5.56
N LYS A 94 -8.51 -5.67 -5.66
CA LYS A 94 -9.84 -5.39 -5.11
C LYS A 94 -10.01 -5.88 -3.66
N ALA A 95 -9.03 -6.63 -3.13
CA ALA A 95 -9.10 -7.20 -1.79
C ALA A 95 -9.34 -6.11 -0.74
N HIS A 96 -10.13 -6.45 0.28
CA HIS A 96 -10.47 -5.48 1.31
C HIS A 96 -9.25 -5.04 2.13
N ASN A 97 -8.42 -6.03 2.46
CA ASN A 97 -7.18 -5.85 3.18
C ASN A 97 -6.02 -6.29 2.29
N ALA A 98 -5.01 -5.46 2.15
CA ALA A 98 -3.87 -5.73 1.28
C ALA A 98 -2.65 -4.93 1.72
N ILE A 99 -1.47 -5.49 1.45
CA ILE A 99 -0.20 -4.76 1.56
C ILE A 99 0.32 -4.54 0.13
N PHE A 100 0.69 -3.31 -0.17
CA PHE A 100 1.26 -2.90 -1.44
C PHE A 100 2.72 -2.54 -1.24
N TYR A 101 3.58 -3.14 -2.05
CA TYR A 101 4.98 -2.77 -2.18
C TYR A 101 5.11 -2.00 -3.48
N VAL A 102 5.39 -0.70 -3.37
CA VAL A 102 5.47 0.20 -4.52
C VAL A 102 6.88 0.75 -4.62
N SER A 103 7.50 0.59 -5.79
CA SER A 103 8.69 1.36 -6.15
C SER A 103 8.31 2.42 -7.17
N TYR A 104 8.81 3.63 -6.99
CA TYR A 104 8.46 4.78 -7.81
C TYR A 104 9.62 5.77 -7.88
N LYS A 105 9.60 6.63 -8.90
CA LYS A 105 10.59 7.69 -9.09
C LYS A 105 9.90 9.05 -8.99
N TYR A 106 10.55 10.02 -8.37
CA TYR A 106 10.12 11.41 -8.44
C TYR A 106 10.83 12.12 -9.61
N ASN A 107 10.03 12.70 -10.50
CA ASN A 107 10.47 13.35 -11.75
C ASN A 107 10.31 14.88 -11.68
N GLY A 108 10.23 15.47 -10.48
CA GLY A 108 10.11 16.91 -10.30
C GLY A 108 11.47 17.61 -10.17
N GLU A 109 11.42 18.91 -9.91
CA GLU A 109 12.61 19.78 -9.93
C GLU A 109 13.51 19.62 -8.69
N SER A 110 12.98 19.06 -7.59
CA SER A 110 13.78 18.87 -6.38
C SER A 110 14.79 17.74 -6.56
N SER A 111 16.07 18.12 -6.62
CA SER A 111 17.18 17.17 -6.68
C SER A 111 17.32 16.30 -5.43
N GLU A 112 16.80 16.76 -4.29
CA GLU A 112 16.79 15.98 -3.03
C GLU A 112 15.97 14.69 -3.17
N TRP A 113 14.87 14.78 -3.92
CA TRP A 113 13.93 13.68 -4.13
C TRP A 113 14.10 13.01 -5.50
N ALA A 114 15.00 13.49 -6.36
CA ALA A 114 15.20 12.95 -7.72
C ALA A 114 15.94 11.59 -7.71
N ARG A 115 15.35 10.58 -7.07
CA ARG A 115 15.86 9.21 -6.96
C ARG A 115 14.72 8.19 -7.01
N ASP A 116 15.08 6.91 -7.04
CA ASP A 116 14.12 5.84 -6.85
C ASP A 116 13.75 5.73 -5.37
N HIS A 117 12.47 5.51 -5.13
CA HIS A 117 11.85 5.41 -3.82
C HIS A 117 11.06 4.12 -3.71
N LYS A 118 10.91 3.67 -2.47
CA LYS A 118 10.14 2.49 -2.11
C LYS A 118 9.17 2.86 -1.02
N ALA A 119 7.98 2.28 -1.06
CA ALA A 119 6.97 2.44 -0.03
C ALA A 119 6.23 1.13 0.21
N VAL A 120 6.00 0.85 1.48
CA VAL A 120 5.07 -0.19 1.91
C VAL A 120 3.80 0.50 2.35
N ILE A 121 2.67 0.10 1.79
CA ILE A 121 1.35 0.66 2.07
C ILE A 121 0.43 -0.46 2.53
N ARG A 122 -0.19 -0.33 3.69
CA ARG A 122 -1.18 -1.28 4.19
C ARG A 122 -2.55 -0.65 4.13
N LYS A 123 -3.44 -1.28 3.36
CA LYS A 123 -4.86 -0.93 3.27
C LYS A 123 -5.66 -1.91 4.12
N THR A 124 -6.49 -1.39 5.01
CA THR A 124 -7.47 -2.19 5.74
C THR A 124 -8.86 -1.54 5.72
N MET A 125 -9.90 -2.37 5.76
CA MET A 125 -11.29 -1.92 5.84
C MET A 125 -12.05 -2.68 6.93
N ASP A 126 -12.87 -1.97 7.71
CA ASP A 126 -13.66 -2.54 8.82
C ASP A 126 -15.04 -3.08 8.37
N ARG A 127 -15.18 -3.34 7.06
CA ARG A 127 -16.43 -3.71 6.35
C ARG A 127 -17.55 -2.67 6.42
N LYS A 128 -17.35 -1.51 7.03
CA LYS A 128 -18.30 -0.39 6.92
C LYS A 128 -18.03 0.36 5.63
N PRO A 129 -19.07 0.65 4.82
CA PRO A 129 -18.89 1.39 3.58
C PRO A 129 -18.16 2.72 3.80
N GLY A 130 -17.15 3.00 2.97
CA GLY A 130 -16.37 4.24 3.01
C GLY A 130 -15.29 4.32 4.09
N HIS A 131 -15.16 3.31 4.97
CA HIS A 131 -14.11 3.26 5.98
C HIS A 131 -12.85 2.58 5.43
N ILE A 132 -11.81 3.37 5.20
CA ILE A 132 -10.50 2.89 4.75
C ILE A 132 -9.44 3.42 5.71
N TYR A 133 -8.58 2.53 6.17
CA TYR A 133 -7.37 2.88 6.92
C TYR A 133 -6.17 2.60 6.03
N LEU A 134 -5.30 3.60 5.90
CA LEU A 134 -4.05 3.51 5.18
C LEU A 134 -2.91 3.79 6.15
N GLU A 135 -2.00 2.84 6.25
CA GLU A 135 -0.72 3.01 6.92
C GLU A 135 0.37 3.00 5.85
N VAL A 136 1.32 3.93 5.95
CA VAL A 136 2.39 4.08 4.95
C VAL A 136 3.73 4.17 5.64
N VAL A 137 4.72 3.48 5.09
CA VAL A 137 6.13 3.61 5.48
C VAL A 137 6.96 3.79 4.22
N ALA A 138 7.72 4.89 4.18
CA ALA A 138 8.78 5.04 3.21
C ALA A 138 9.89 4.04 3.53
N ALA A 139 10.25 3.21 2.57
CA ALA A 139 11.38 2.31 2.65
C ALA A 139 12.62 2.98 2.02
N GLU A 140 13.79 2.64 2.55
CA GLU A 140 15.09 3.01 1.97
C GLU A 140 15.58 1.94 1.00
#